data_AF-K9WIR0-F1
#
_entry.id   AF-K9WIR0-F1
#
_cell.length_a   1.000
_cell.length_b   1.000
_cell.length_c   1.000
_cell.angle_alpha   90.00
_cell.angle_beta   90.00
_cell.angle_gamma   90.00
#
_symmetry.space_group_name_H-M   'P 1'
#
loop_
_entity.id
_entity.type
_entity.pdbx_description
1 polymer ?
#
loop_
_entity_poly.entity_id
_entity_poly.type
_entity_poly.pdbx_seq_one_letter_code
_entity_poly.pdbx_strand_id
1 'polypeptide(L)'
;MSNSVKNISRLSQVAGKLQERGLSPDANEGWNQASRAMDISNDELRQAMLFASISKAHQQLGRQYEESKEKEDAKTQWEQAAETLKESVKRLPPKENMDVPEQWATLVHVKRVQGSFFKEQKNIQDALTAYKEAFDTLKKASSTLQKFDTNIEIIIYDEFLPEKQKILSANAIENLHREFIALLSESSNPNKQQKIREVRESLQAHLFAELNYLMKVRNWKGADQKNAVLMLNIAGIEKRGYLDTSDIEKFPCPALRAIDKLWVKHSEGKFGFSVQKDILDSVSKQPGHYDNINEETWGNWVSRVGWQGSDTNYNLNQAEPGHLPRKEGVDMGGFGRLWRGFFSLSATCRL
;
A
#
# COMPACT_ATOMS: atom_id res chain seq x y z
N MET A 1 9.46 -35.96 6.76
CA MET A 1 9.15 -34.50 6.77
C MET A 1 7.75 -34.30 6.26
N SER A 2 6.90 -33.53 6.95
CA SER A 2 5.56 -33.21 6.44
C SER A 2 5.67 -32.39 5.14
N ASN A 3 4.68 -32.52 4.24
CA ASN A 3 4.64 -31.76 2.97
C ASN A 3 4.77 -30.23 3.20
N SER A 4 4.23 -29.75 4.33
CA SER A 4 4.37 -28.36 4.80
C SER A 4 5.83 -27.92 5.00
N VAL A 5 6.66 -28.72 5.66
CA VAL A 5 8.09 -28.38 5.86
C VAL A 5 8.83 -28.32 4.52
N LYS A 6 8.51 -29.24 3.59
CA LYS A 6 9.12 -29.26 2.25
C LYS A 6 8.80 -28.01 1.45
N ASN A 7 7.54 -27.56 1.46
CA ASN A 7 7.11 -26.40 0.70
C ASN A 7 7.54 -25.07 1.32
N ILE A 8 7.61 -24.97 2.66
CA ILE A 8 8.24 -23.83 3.34
C ILE A 8 9.70 -23.71 2.91
N SER A 9 10.46 -24.82 2.97
CA SER A 9 11.86 -24.84 2.53
C SER A 9 12.01 -24.46 1.05
N ARG A 10 11.12 -24.97 0.19
CA ARG A 10 11.14 -24.64 -1.24
C ARG A 10 10.90 -23.15 -1.48
N LEU A 11 9.90 -22.55 -0.82
CA LEU A 11 9.63 -21.12 -0.93
C LEU A 11 10.84 -20.29 -0.48
N SER A 12 11.43 -20.63 0.67
CA SER A 12 12.61 -19.94 1.19
C SER A 12 13.83 -20.04 0.25
N GLN A 13 14.00 -21.16 -0.45
CA GLN A 13 15.07 -21.34 -1.44
C GLN A 13 14.85 -20.47 -2.69
N VAL A 14 13.62 -20.41 -3.22
CA VAL A 14 13.31 -19.55 -4.37
C VAL A 14 13.45 -18.07 -3.99
N ALA A 15 13.06 -17.70 -2.77
CA ALA A 15 13.30 -16.37 -2.22
C ALA A 15 14.79 -16.03 -2.09
N GLY A 16 15.64 -17.00 -1.71
CA GLY A 16 17.10 -16.83 -1.74
C GLY A 16 17.63 -16.49 -3.13
N LYS A 17 17.14 -17.17 -4.18
CA LYS A 17 17.51 -16.87 -5.56
C LYS A 17 17.06 -15.48 -6.01
N LEU A 18 15.88 -15.03 -5.56
CA LEU A 18 15.43 -13.65 -5.80
C LEU A 18 16.39 -12.64 -5.18
N GLN A 19 16.83 -12.88 -3.94
CA GLN A 19 17.79 -12.03 -3.25
C GLN A 19 19.14 -11.97 -3.97
N GLU A 20 19.67 -13.11 -4.42
CA GLU A 20 20.91 -13.21 -5.20
C GLU A 20 20.86 -12.40 -6.50
N ARG A 21 19.66 -12.24 -7.08
CA ARG A 21 19.39 -11.41 -8.27
C ARG A 21 19.06 -9.96 -7.98
N GLY A 22 19.19 -9.51 -6.73
CA GLY A 22 18.91 -8.13 -6.31
C GLY A 22 17.42 -7.81 -6.10
N LEU A 23 16.52 -8.80 -6.22
CA LEU A 23 15.07 -8.65 -6.01
C LEU A 23 14.72 -8.76 -4.52
N SER A 24 15.37 -7.93 -3.69
CA SER A 24 15.24 -7.98 -2.22
C SER A 24 13.79 -7.81 -1.73
N PRO A 25 12.96 -6.92 -2.30
CA PRO A 25 11.55 -6.81 -1.88
C PRO A 25 10.75 -8.10 -2.12
N ASP A 26 10.98 -8.76 -3.26
CA ASP A 26 10.29 -10.00 -3.63
C ASP A 26 10.78 -11.19 -2.77
N ALA A 27 12.08 -11.26 -2.50
CA ALA A 27 12.66 -12.24 -1.58
C ALA A 27 12.07 -12.12 -0.16
N ASN A 28 12.00 -10.89 0.35
CA ASN A 28 11.42 -10.61 1.66
C ASN A 28 9.95 -11.02 1.74
N GLU A 29 9.14 -10.76 0.70
CA GLU A 29 7.77 -11.26 0.64
C GLU A 29 7.73 -12.80 0.68
N GLY A 30 8.59 -13.47 -0.08
CA GLY A 30 8.69 -14.93 -0.08
C GLY A 30 8.99 -15.51 1.31
N TRP A 31 9.98 -14.97 2.03
CA TRP A 31 10.30 -15.40 3.40
C TRP A 31 9.20 -15.06 4.40
N ASN A 32 8.57 -13.88 4.28
CA ASN A 32 7.44 -13.51 5.12
C ASN A 32 6.27 -14.49 4.95
N GLN A 33 5.95 -14.87 3.71
CA GLN A 33 4.90 -15.85 3.40
C GLN A 33 5.28 -17.26 3.92
N ALA A 34 6.56 -17.65 3.80
CA ALA A 34 7.05 -18.91 4.36
C ALA A 34 6.91 -18.97 5.89
N SER A 35 7.20 -17.86 6.57
CA SER A 35 7.00 -17.74 8.02
C SER A 35 5.51 -17.79 8.39
N ARG A 36 4.67 -17.00 7.71
CA ARG A 36 3.22 -16.91 7.97
C ARG A 36 2.48 -18.22 7.73
N ALA A 37 3.02 -19.10 6.88
CA ALA A 37 2.43 -20.42 6.66
C ALA A 37 2.33 -21.25 7.95
N MET A 38 3.22 -21.03 8.92
CA MET A 38 3.16 -21.72 10.22
C MET A 38 1.93 -21.32 11.05
N ASP A 39 1.38 -20.14 10.80
CA ASP A 39 0.21 -19.64 11.51
C ASP A 39 -1.13 -20.15 10.95
N ILE A 40 -1.13 -20.75 9.76
CA ILE A 40 -2.37 -21.23 9.11
C ILE A 40 -2.68 -22.62 9.65
N SER A 41 -3.77 -22.78 10.40
CA SER A 41 -4.11 -24.06 11.03
C SER A 41 -4.55 -25.14 10.04
N ASN A 42 -5.32 -24.77 9.01
CA ASN A 42 -5.81 -25.70 8.00
C ASN A 42 -4.69 -26.06 7.00
N ASP A 43 -4.33 -27.34 6.93
CA ASP A 43 -3.20 -27.79 6.10
C ASP A 43 -3.44 -27.53 4.61
N GLU A 44 -4.66 -27.72 4.09
CA GLU A 44 -4.93 -27.49 2.66
C GLU A 44 -4.87 -26.01 2.27
N LEU A 45 -5.39 -25.11 3.12
CA LEU A 45 -5.24 -23.67 2.90
C LEU A 45 -3.78 -23.24 2.98
N ARG A 46 -3.03 -23.81 3.95
CA ARG A 46 -1.59 -23.57 4.08
C ARG A 46 -0.85 -24.01 2.82
N GLN A 47 -1.15 -25.20 2.29
CA GLN A 47 -0.56 -25.71 1.06
C GLN A 47 -0.95 -24.86 -0.15
N ALA A 48 -2.23 -24.49 -0.28
CA ALA A 48 -2.70 -23.61 -1.34
C ALA A 48 -1.93 -22.28 -1.35
N MET A 49 -1.82 -21.61 -0.20
CA MET A 49 -1.03 -20.39 -0.04
C MET A 49 0.45 -20.59 -0.40
N LEU A 50 1.11 -21.62 0.15
CA LEU A 50 2.53 -21.89 -0.12
C LEU A 50 2.78 -22.12 -1.61
N PHE A 51 1.98 -22.94 -2.27
CA PHE A 51 2.13 -23.19 -3.70
C PHE A 51 1.90 -21.93 -4.55
N ALA A 52 0.94 -21.07 -4.19
CA ALA A 52 0.75 -19.79 -4.88
C ALA A 52 1.93 -18.84 -4.65
N SER A 53 2.48 -18.78 -3.43
CA SER A 53 3.66 -17.96 -3.14
C SER A 53 4.89 -18.45 -3.89
N ILE A 54 5.10 -19.77 -3.96
CA ILE A 54 6.18 -20.38 -4.77
C ILE A 54 5.99 -20.05 -6.25
N SER A 55 4.76 -20.15 -6.77
CA SER A 55 4.46 -19.76 -8.14
C SER A 55 4.82 -18.30 -8.41
N LYS A 56 4.38 -17.36 -7.56
CA LYS A 56 4.69 -15.93 -7.71
C LYS A 56 6.20 -15.67 -7.70
N ALA A 57 6.95 -16.34 -6.83
CA ALA A 57 8.41 -16.22 -6.75
C ALA A 57 9.08 -16.72 -8.04
N HIS A 58 8.60 -17.81 -8.61
CA HIS A 58 9.05 -18.28 -9.93
C HIS A 58 8.67 -17.32 -11.06
N GLN A 59 7.48 -16.71 -11.05
CA GLN A 59 7.11 -15.67 -12.03
C GLN A 59 8.06 -14.47 -11.97
N GLN A 60 8.44 -14.03 -10.76
CA GLN A 60 9.40 -12.94 -10.56
C GLN A 60 10.79 -13.29 -11.11
N LEU A 61 11.30 -14.50 -10.83
CA LEU A 61 12.56 -14.97 -11.42
C LEU A 61 12.46 -15.10 -12.94
N GLY A 62 11.35 -15.62 -13.46
CA GLY A 62 11.10 -15.78 -14.89
C GLY A 62 11.27 -14.46 -15.64
N ARG A 63 10.61 -13.39 -15.16
CA ARG A 63 10.79 -12.03 -15.71
C ARG A 63 12.24 -11.57 -15.66
N GLN A 64 12.92 -11.76 -14.53
CA GLN A 64 14.31 -11.33 -14.37
C GLN A 64 15.25 -12.02 -15.37
N TYR A 65 15.04 -13.31 -15.60
CA TYR A 65 15.79 -14.08 -16.59
C TYR A 65 15.49 -13.63 -18.02
N GLU A 66 14.24 -13.29 -18.34
CA GLU A 66 13.89 -12.73 -19.66
C GLU A 66 14.58 -11.39 -19.89
N GLU A 67 14.59 -10.49 -18.90
CA GLU A 67 15.29 -9.21 -18.94
C GLU A 67 16.80 -9.40 -19.14
N SER A 68 17.37 -10.42 -18.50
CA SER A 68 18.78 -10.81 -18.61
C SER A 68 19.09 -11.62 -19.87
N LYS A 69 18.08 -11.90 -20.72
CA LYS A 69 18.16 -12.68 -21.97
C LYS A 69 18.58 -14.15 -21.76
N GLU A 70 18.36 -14.69 -20.57
CA GLU A 70 18.62 -16.09 -20.17
C GLU A 70 17.38 -16.96 -20.44
N LYS A 71 17.17 -17.33 -21.72
CA LYS A 71 15.89 -17.92 -22.19
C LYS A 71 15.53 -19.28 -21.56
N GLU A 72 16.49 -20.17 -21.36
CA GLU A 72 16.20 -21.52 -20.85
C GLU A 72 15.86 -21.50 -19.36
N ASP A 73 16.55 -20.66 -18.59
CA ASP A 73 16.22 -20.43 -17.20
C ASP A 73 14.84 -19.78 -17.04
N ALA A 74 14.55 -18.74 -17.84
CA ALA A 74 13.23 -18.11 -17.88
C ALA A 74 12.12 -19.14 -18.12
N LYS A 75 12.27 -19.97 -19.16
CA LYS A 75 11.33 -21.05 -19.48
C LYS A 75 11.15 -22.01 -18.30
N THR A 76 12.24 -22.44 -17.68
CA THR A 76 12.20 -23.31 -16.50
C THR A 76 11.42 -22.67 -15.36
N GLN A 77 11.62 -21.38 -15.09
CA GLN A 77 10.87 -20.70 -14.04
C GLN A 77 9.37 -20.60 -14.35
N TRP A 78 9.00 -20.31 -15.60
CA TRP A 78 7.58 -20.27 -15.99
C TRP A 78 6.89 -21.64 -15.92
N GLU A 79 7.59 -22.72 -16.28
CA GLU A 79 7.09 -24.09 -16.11
C GLU A 79 6.87 -24.42 -14.63
N GLN A 80 7.83 -24.08 -13.76
CA GLN A 80 7.71 -24.24 -12.31
C GLN A 80 6.56 -23.39 -11.73
N ALA A 81 6.40 -22.15 -12.23
CA ALA A 81 5.30 -21.28 -11.84
C ALA A 81 3.93 -21.87 -12.22
N ALA A 82 3.80 -22.44 -13.41
CA ALA A 82 2.57 -23.05 -13.90
C ALA A 82 2.19 -24.31 -13.10
N GLU A 83 3.16 -25.21 -12.88
CA GLU A 83 2.96 -26.46 -12.13
C GLU A 83 2.51 -26.17 -10.69
N THR A 84 3.21 -25.27 -10.01
CA THR A 84 2.91 -24.90 -8.62
C THR A 84 1.58 -24.18 -8.50
N LEU A 85 1.24 -23.29 -9.44
CA LEU A 85 -0.06 -22.63 -9.46
C LEU A 85 -1.20 -23.64 -9.63
N LYS A 86 -1.03 -24.63 -10.51
CA LYS A 86 -2.02 -25.71 -10.69
C LYS A 86 -2.24 -26.50 -9.39
N GLU A 87 -1.18 -26.80 -8.65
CA GLU A 87 -1.27 -27.47 -7.35
C GLU A 87 -1.95 -26.60 -6.29
N SER A 88 -1.71 -25.28 -6.31
CA SER A 88 -2.39 -24.33 -5.44
C SER A 88 -3.91 -24.30 -5.66
N VAL A 89 -4.34 -24.16 -6.92
CA VAL A 89 -5.76 -24.05 -7.28
C VAL A 89 -6.55 -25.30 -6.91
N LYS A 90 -5.97 -26.51 -7.06
CA LYS A 90 -6.63 -27.78 -6.70
C LYS A 90 -7.01 -27.89 -5.22
N ARG A 91 -6.35 -27.10 -4.35
CA ARG A 91 -6.51 -27.14 -2.89
C ARG A 91 -7.43 -26.05 -2.37
N LEU A 92 -7.92 -25.16 -3.25
CA LEU A 92 -8.92 -24.19 -2.87
C LEU A 92 -10.24 -24.89 -2.51
N PRO A 93 -10.96 -24.41 -1.47
CA PRO A 93 -12.27 -24.93 -1.17
C PRO A 93 -13.24 -24.67 -2.34
N PRO A 94 -14.21 -25.57 -2.61
CA PRO A 94 -15.16 -25.42 -3.72
C PRO A 94 -16.09 -24.22 -3.55
N LYS A 95 -16.32 -23.79 -2.31
CA LYS A 95 -17.09 -22.60 -1.96
C LYS A 95 -16.34 -21.81 -0.90
N GLU A 96 -16.26 -20.50 -1.12
CA GLU A 96 -15.73 -19.54 -0.15
C GLU A 96 -16.62 -19.49 1.09
N ASN A 97 -16.01 -19.50 2.28
CA ASN A 97 -16.66 -19.16 3.54
C ASN A 97 -16.14 -17.80 4.04
N MET A 98 -17.02 -16.79 4.03
CA MET A 98 -16.68 -15.43 4.48
C MET A 98 -16.37 -15.35 5.98
N ASP A 99 -16.88 -16.30 6.77
CA ASP A 99 -16.72 -16.32 8.23
C ASP A 99 -15.35 -16.87 8.67
N VAL A 100 -14.55 -17.40 7.74
CA VAL A 100 -13.23 -17.98 8.00
C VAL A 100 -12.16 -17.13 7.31
N PRO A 101 -11.48 -16.22 8.02
CA PRO A 101 -10.49 -15.30 7.45
C PRO A 101 -9.41 -15.97 6.59
N GLU A 102 -8.94 -17.13 7.02
CA GLU A 102 -7.94 -17.90 6.29
C GLU A 102 -8.46 -18.40 4.94
N GLN A 103 -9.74 -18.75 4.83
CA GLN A 103 -10.30 -19.28 3.57
C GLN A 103 -10.37 -18.21 2.50
N TRP A 104 -11.06 -17.10 2.76
CA TRP A 104 -11.19 -16.04 1.76
C TRP A 104 -9.84 -15.39 1.47
N ALA A 105 -8.97 -15.22 2.47
CA ALA A 105 -7.65 -14.63 2.23
C ALA A 105 -6.74 -15.53 1.38
N THR A 106 -6.82 -16.85 1.57
CA THR A 106 -6.16 -17.82 0.68
C THR A 106 -6.72 -17.70 -0.74
N LEU A 107 -8.04 -17.63 -0.90
CA LEU A 107 -8.66 -17.48 -2.21
C LEU A 107 -8.18 -16.21 -2.93
N VAL A 108 -8.20 -15.05 -2.25
CA VAL A 108 -7.65 -13.80 -2.81
C VAL A 108 -6.20 -13.98 -3.24
N HIS A 109 -5.36 -14.59 -2.40
CA HIS A 109 -3.93 -14.78 -2.70
C HIS A 109 -3.70 -15.71 -3.89
N VAL A 110 -4.41 -16.84 -3.98
CA VAL A 110 -4.29 -17.75 -5.12
C VAL A 110 -4.77 -17.06 -6.40
N LYS A 111 -5.91 -16.37 -6.35
CA LYS A 111 -6.52 -15.72 -7.52
C LYS A 111 -5.72 -14.52 -8.02
N ARG A 112 -5.11 -13.71 -7.14
CA ARG A 112 -4.20 -12.63 -7.59
C ARG A 112 -2.95 -13.20 -8.27
N VAL A 113 -2.40 -14.32 -7.78
CA VAL A 113 -1.23 -14.96 -8.38
C VAL A 113 -1.59 -15.60 -9.71
N GLN A 114 -2.78 -16.19 -9.82
CA GLN A 114 -3.33 -16.71 -11.06
C GLN A 114 -3.53 -15.59 -12.09
N GLY A 115 -4.09 -14.45 -11.68
CA GLY A 115 -4.23 -13.27 -12.53
C GLY A 115 -2.89 -12.74 -13.03
N SER A 116 -1.91 -12.63 -12.14
CA SER A 116 -0.53 -12.25 -12.48
C SER A 116 0.06 -13.21 -13.51
N PHE A 117 -0.07 -14.52 -13.30
CA PHE A 117 0.44 -15.52 -14.23
C PHE A 117 -0.18 -15.35 -15.63
N PHE A 118 -1.50 -15.26 -15.73
CA PHE A 118 -2.17 -15.10 -17.03
C PHE A 118 -1.82 -13.80 -17.74
N LYS A 119 -1.62 -12.71 -16.99
CA LYS A 119 -1.16 -11.43 -17.54
C LYS A 119 0.19 -11.58 -18.26
N GLU A 120 1.15 -12.24 -17.62
CA GLU A 120 2.49 -12.48 -18.19
C GLU A 120 2.42 -13.36 -19.44
N GLN A 121 1.50 -14.33 -19.45
CA GLN A 121 1.19 -15.15 -20.63
C GLN A 121 0.39 -14.42 -21.72
N LYS A 122 0.16 -13.10 -21.57
CA LYS A 122 -0.68 -12.27 -22.46
C LYS A 122 -2.12 -12.74 -22.61
N ASN A 123 -2.60 -13.56 -21.67
CA ASN A 123 -3.99 -14.02 -21.61
C ASN A 123 -4.81 -13.06 -20.76
N ILE A 124 -5.16 -11.92 -21.36
CA ILE A 124 -5.79 -10.79 -20.67
C ILE A 124 -7.17 -11.14 -20.10
N GLN A 125 -7.95 -11.99 -20.79
CA GLN A 125 -9.30 -12.33 -20.35
C GLN A 125 -9.29 -13.21 -19.08
N ASP A 126 -8.41 -14.21 -19.03
CA ASP A 126 -8.28 -15.05 -17.85
C ASP A 126 -7.63 -14.28 -16.69
N ALA A 127 -6.70 -13.36 -17.00
CA ALA A 127 -6.15 -12.44 -16.01
C ALA A 127 -7.24 -11.57 -15.37
N LEU A 128 -8.06 -10.88 -16.19
CA LEU A 128 -9.18 -10.07 -15.71
C LEU A 128 -10.16 -10.87 -14.86
N THR A 129 -10.46 -12.11 -15.25
CA THR A 129 -11.37 -13.00 -14.52
C THR A 129 -10.80 -13.33 -13.14
N ALA A 130 -9.54 -13.74 -13.06
CA ALA A 130 -8.88 -14.09 -11.81
C ALA A 130 -8.72 -12.88 -10.86
N TYR A 131 -8.32 -11.72 -11.38
CA TYR A 131 -8.24 -10.49 -10.56
C TYR A 131 -9.62 -10.01 -10.10
N LYS A 132 -10.65 -10.13 -10.93
CA LYS A 132 -12.02 -9.81 -10.53
C LYS A 132 -12.49 -10.71 -9.38
N GLU A 133 -12.26 -12.01 -9.48
CA GLU A 133 -12.58 -12.95 -8.39
C GLU A 133 -11.84 -12.58 -7.10
N ALA A 134 -10.53 -12.31 -7.18
CA ALA A 134 -9.73 -11.89 -6.03
C ALA A 134 -10.27 -10.58 -5.40
N PHE A 135 -10.59 -9.58 -6.22
CA PHE A 135 -11.10 -8.30 -5.77
C PHE A 135 -12.50 -8.41 -5.15
N ASP A 136 -13.42 -9.13 -5.80
CA ASP A 136 -14.80 -9.27 -5.30
C ASP A 136 -14.83 -10.04 -3.97
N THR A 137 -13.98 -11.06 -3.82
CA THR A 137 -13.73 -11.82 -2.58
C THR A 137 -13.23 -10.88 -1.46
N LEU A 138 -12.17 -10.12 -1.75
CA LEU A 138 -11.61 -9.14 -0.82
C LEU A 138 -12.65 -8.10 -0.40
N LYS A 139 -13.40 -7.54 -1.36
CA LYS A 139 -14.42 -6.53 -1.09
C LYS A 139 -15.53 -7.05 -0.18
N LYS A 140 -15.99 -8.29 -0.40
CA LYS A 140 -16.96 -8.95 0.51
C LYS A 140 -16.39 -9.07 1.92
N ALA A 141 -15.14 -9.52 2.05
CA ALA A 141 -14.49 -9.66 3.36
C ALA A 141 -14.39 -8.31 4.09
N SER A 142 -13.97 -7.26 3.37
CA SER A 142 -13.89 -5.90 3.91
C SER A 142 -15.26 -5.36 4.33
N SER A 143 -16.33 -5.66 3.59
CA SER A 143 -17.68 -5.19 3.91
C SER A 143 -18.21 -5.77 5.22
N THR A 144 -17.85 -7.02 5.54
CA THR A 144 -18.19 -7.66 6.83
C THR A 144 -17.49 -6.98 8.02
N LEU A 145 -16.39 -6.27 7.76
CA LEU A 145 -15.57 -5.59 8.77
C LEU A 145 -15.80 -4.08 8.83
N GLN A 146 -16.76 -3.56 8.06
CA GLN A 146 -16.99 -2.12 7.94
C GLN A 146 -17.54 -1.54 9.26
N LYS A 147 -16.76 -0.65 9.87
CA LYS A 147 -17.21 0.28 10.93
C LYS A 147 -16.96 1.70 10.43
N PHE A 148 -17.91 2.60 10.69
CA PHE A 148 -17.81 4.00 10.29
C PHE A 148 -17.24 4.81 11.46
N ASP A 149 -16.04 5.39 11.31
CA ASP A 149 -15.61 6.48 12.20
C ASP A 149 -16.29 7.78 11.75
N THR A 150 -17.41 8.11 12.40
CA THR A 150 -18.21 9.30 12.11
C THR A 150 -17.44 10.61 12.30
N ASN A 151 -16.29 10.57 13.00
CA ASN A 151 -15.50 11.77 13.28
C ASN A 151 -14.61 12.19 12.10
N ILE A 152 -14.38 11.33 11.10
CA ILE A 152 -13.33 11.55 10.09
C ILE A 152 -13.87 11.94 8.69
N GLU A 153 -15.18 12.11 8.49
CA GLU A 153 -15.79 12.47 7.18
C GLU A 153 -15.49 11.49 6.01
N ILE A 154 -14.66 10.47 6.22
CA ILE A 154 -14.27 9.43 5.25
C ILE A 154 -14.43 8.06 5.90
N ILE A 155 -14.86 7.07 5.11
CA ILE A 155 -14.89 5.67 5.52
C ILE A 155 -13.46 5.20 5.75
N ILE A 156 -13.08 5.08 7.02
CA ILE A 156 -11.85 4.43 7.45
C ILE A 156 -12.26 3.12 8.10
N TYR A 157 -11.69 2.01 7.63
CA TYR A 157 -11.84 0.74 8.33
C TYR A 157 -11.11 0.85 9.67
N ASP A 158 -11.85 0.79 10.78
CA ASP A 158 -11.27 0.76 12.13
C ASP A 158 -10.36 -0.44 12.33
N GLU A 159 -10.65 -1.52 11.62
CA GLU A 159 -9.96 -2.80 11.68
C GLU A 159 -9.11 -2.98 10.41
N PHE A 160 -7.79 -3.09 10.60
CA PHE A 160 -6.88 -3.26 9.49
C PHE A 160 -6.86 -4.73 9.06
N LEU A 161 -7.21 -4.99 7.80
CA LEU A 161 -7.46 -6.35 7.32
C LEU A 161 -6.26 -7.31 7.51
N PRO A 162 -4.99 -6.91 7.28
CA PRO A 162 -3.82 -7.74 7.62
C PRO A 162 -3.64 -8.09 9.10
N GLU A 163 -4.34 -7.45 10.04
CA GLU A 163 -4.38 -7.91 11.44
C GLU A 163 -5.38 -9.06 11.65
N LYS A 164 -6.44 -9.11 10.83
CA LYS A 164 -7.54 -10.07 10.97
C LYS A 164 -7.27 -11.39 10.29
N GLN A 165 -6.32 -11.40 9.36
CA GLN A 165 -5.84 -12.60 8.69
C GLN A 165 -4.34 -12.47 8.42
N LYS A 166 -3.61 -13.58 8.45
CA LYS A 166 -2.14 -13.58 8.35
C LYS A 166 -1.60 -13.84 6.94
N ILE A 167 -2.48 -14.14 5.98
CA ILE A 167 -2.14 -14.65 4.65
C ILE A 167 -1.74 -13.51 3.71
N LEU A 168 -2.62 -12.52 3.52
CA LEU A 168 -2.36 -11.36 2.67
C LEU A 168 -1.56 -10.31 3.45
N SER A 169 -0.47 -9.83 2.87
CA SER A 169 0.22 -8.63 3.32
C SER A 169 -0.48 -7.36 2.83
N ALA A 170 -0.19 -6.22 3.44
CA ALA A 170 -0.69 -4.93 2.98
C ALA A 170 -0.30 -4.65 1.52
N ASN A 171 0.95 -4.97 1.16
CA ASN A 171 1.46 -4.86 -0.20
C ASN A 171 0.76 -5.83 -1.17
N ALA A 172 0.41 -7.05 -0.75
CA ALA A 172 -0.32 -7.98 -1.59
C ALA A 172 -1.72 -7.46 -1.95
N ILE A 173 -2.40 -6.83 -0.98
CA ILE A 173 -3.70 -6.18 -1.20
C ILE A 173 -3.54 -4.97 -2.12
N GLU A 174 -2.56 -4.11 -1.86
CA GLU A 174 -2.27 -2.93 -2.68
C GLU A 174 -1.97 -3.33 -4.15
N ASN A 175 -1.08 -4.31 -4.35
CA ASN A 175 -0.70 -4.82 -5.67
C ASN A 175 -1.88 -5.43 -6.43
N LEU A 176 -2.76 -6.17 -5.76
CA LEU A 176 -4.01 -6.66 -6.35
C LEU A 176 -4.83 -5.51 -6.97
N HIS A 177 -5.05 -4.43 -6.24
CA HIS A 177 -5.81 -3.28 -6.77
C HIS A 177 -5.09 -2.64 -7.95
N ARG A 178 -3.78 -2.37 -7.83
CA ARG A 178 -2.98 -1.70 -8.86
C ARG A 178 -2.91 -2.50 -10.16
N GLU A 179 -2.60 -3.80 -10.06
CA GLU A 179 -2.54 -4.69 -11.21
C GLU A 179 -3.92 -4.83 -11.88
N PHE A 180 -5.00 -4.89 -11.09
CA PHE A 180 -6.35 -4.96 -11.64
C PHE A 180 -6.77 -3.66 -12.35
N ILE A 181 -6.46 -2.49 -11.78
CA ILE A 181 -6.70 -1.19 -12.44
C ILE A 181 -5.95 -1.10 -13.77
N ALA A 182 -4.69 -1.53 -13.81
CA ALA A 182 -3.88 -1.53 -15.03
C ALA A 182 -4.52 -2.39 -16.12
N LEU A 183 -4.89 -3.63 -15.79
CA LEU A 183 -5.58 -4.53 -16.73
C LEU A 183 -6.93 -4.01 -17.21
N LEU A 184 -7.75 -3.45 -16.31
CA LEU A 184 -9.03 -2.86 -16.68
C LEU A 184 -8.84 -1.69 -17.65
N SER A 185 -7.80 -0.88 -17.47
CA SER A 185 -7.51 0.28 -18.32
C SER A 185 -7.23 -0.13 -19.77
N GLU A 186 -6.50 -1.24 -19.95
CA GLU A 186 -6.16 -1.83 -21.25
C GLU A 186 -7.32 -2.63 -21.88
N SER A 187 -8.32 -3.01 -21.10
CA SER A 187 -9.47 -3.79 -21.59
C SER A 187 -10.40 -3.00 -22.51
N SER A 188 -11.08 -3.70 -23.42
CA SER A 188 -12.13 -3.15 -24.29
C SER A 188 -13.51 -3.09 -23.63
N ASN A 189 -13.62 -3.35 -22.32
CA ASN A 189 -14.92 -3.42 -21.63
C ASN A 189 -15.57 -2.03 -21.53
N PRO A 190 -16.82 -1.83 -22.01
CA PRO A 190 -17.50 -0.54 -21.95
C PRO A 190 -17.72 -0.04 -20.51
N ASN A 191 -17.85 -0.95 -19.53
CA ASN A 191 -18.05 -0.62 -18.12
C ASN A 191 -16.74 -0.47 -17.35
N LYS A 192 -15.57 -0.43 -18.02
CA LYS A 192 -14.27 -0.39 -17.34
C LYS A 192 -14.11 0.79 -16.40
N GLN A 193 -14.64 1.96 -16.75
CA GLN A 193 -14.49 3.17 -15.92
C GLN A 193 -15.21 3.03 -14.57
N GLN A 194 -16.42 2.46 -14.57
CA GLN A 194 -17.17 2.17 -13.35
C GLN A 194 -16.38 1.21 -12.45
N LYS A 195 -15.84 0.13 -13.02
CA LYS A 195 -15.08 -0.87 -12.23
C LYS A 195 -13.74 -0.30 -11.74
N ILE A 196 -13.03 0.48 -12.56
CA ILE A 196 -11.79 1.15 -12.15
C ILE A 196 -12.06 2.09 -10.97
N ARG A 197 -13.16 2.87 -11.01
CA ARG A 197 -13.54 3.75 -9.90
C ARG A 197 -13.78 2.95 -8.62
N GLU A 198 -14.54 1.86 -8.70
CA GLU A 198 -14.81 0.97 -7.55
C GLU A 198 -13.50 0.41 -6.95
N VAL A 199 -12.57 -0.04 -7.79
CA VAL A 199 -11.28 -0.59 -7.33
C VAL A 199 -10.40 0.53 -6.73
N ARG A 200 -10.42 1.74 -7.28
CA ARG A 200 -9.71 2.90 -6.71
C ARG A 200 -10.24 3.30 -5.35
N GLU A 201 -11.56 3.35 -5.18
CA GLU A 201 -12.19 3.65 -3.88
C GLU A 201 -11.80 2.60 -2.82
N SER A 202 -11.79 1.32 -3.19
CA SER A 202 -11.32 0.23 -2.32
C SER A 202 -9.84 0.35 -1.97
N LEU A 203 -8.98 0.70 -2.96
CA LEU A 203 -7.55 0.93 -2.73
C LEU A 203 -7.31 2.10 -1.77
N GLN A 204 -7.98 3.23 -2.00
CA GLN A 204 -7.86 4.40 -1.12
C GLN A 204 -8.25 4.05 0.32
N ALA A 205 -9.35 3.31 0.51
CA ALA A 205 -9.77 2.87 1.84
C ALA A 205 -8.77 1.90 2.51
N HIS A 206 -8.14 1.01 1.73
CA HIS A 206 -7.03 0.16 2.21
C HIS A 206 -5.82 0.99 2.66
N LEU A 207 -5.42 1.99 1.87
CA LEU A 207 -4.29 2.87 2.19
C LEU A 207 -4.56 3.71 3.46
N PHE A 208 -5.78 4.20 3.66
CA PHE A 208 -6.18 4.86 4.91
C PHE A 208 -6.13 3.90 6.11
N ALA A 209 -6.65 2.68 5.97
CA ALA A 209 -6.64 1.70 7.03
C ALA A 209 -5.20 1.31 7.43
N GLU A 210 -4.30 1.18 6.44
CA GLU A 210 -2.88 0.92 6.68
C GLU A 210 -2.20 2.09 7.39
N LEU A 211 -2.46 3.34 6.96
CA LEU A 211 -1.94 4.53 7.63
C LEU A 211 -2.38 4.57 9.09
N ASN A 212 -3.67 4.38 9.35
CA ASN A 212 -4.26 4.33 10.69
C ASN A 212 -3.60 3.23 11.55
N TYR A 213 -3.41 2.03 11.00
CA TYR A 213 -2.74 0.94 11.70
C TYR A 213 -1.29 1.25 12.04
N LEU A 214 -0.50 1.76 11.08
CA LEU A 214 0.89 2.12 11.29
C LEU A 214 1.05 3.14 12.42
N MET A 215 0.13 4.10 12.52
CA MET A 215 0.10 5.06 13.63
C MET A 215 -0.30 4.42 14.96
N LYS A 216 -1.31 3.53 14.99
CA LYS A 216 -1.70 2.78 16.20
C LYS A 216 -0.54 2.00 16.80
N VAL A 217 0.28 1.35 15.96
CA VAL A 217 1.47 0.61 16.41
C VAL A 217 2.73 1.49 16.53
N ARG A 218 2.59 2.82 16.44
CA ARG A 218 3.67 3.81 16.57
C ARG A 218 4.83 3.60 15.58
N ASN A 219 4.56 2.98 14.43
CA ASN A 219 5.52 2.90 13.33
C ASN A 219 5.47 4.20 12.52
N TRP A 220 5.98 5.29 13.11
CA TRP A 220 5.94 6.63 12.53
C TRP A 220 6.67 6.73 11.19
N LYS A 221 7.77 5.97 11.01
CA LYS A 221 8.50 5.90 9.74
C LYS A 221 7.63 5.29 8.63
N GLY A 222 6.96 4.17 8.93
CA GLY A 222 6.02 3.55 8.00
C GLY A 222 4.82 4.45 7.71
N ALA A 223 4.25 5.09 8.74
CA ALA A 223 3.13 6.00 8.60
C ALA A 223 3.47 7.21 7.70
N ASP A 224 4.63 7.83 7.90
CA ASP A 224 5.13 8.94 7.07
C ASP A 224 5.32 8.52 5.60
N GLN A 225 5.87 7.32 5.35
CA GLN A 225 5.97 6.78 4.00
C GLN A 225 4.60 6.47 3.37
N LYS A 226 3.68 5.88 4.13
CA LYS A 226 2.33 5.54 3.64
C LYS A 226 1.48 6.79 3.42
N ASN A 227 1.69 7.85 4.21
CA ASN A 227 1.09 9.16 4.01
C ASN A 227 1.41 9.72 2.62
N ALA A 228 2.68 9.69 2.20
CA ALA A 228 3.09 10.10 0.86
C ALA A 228 2.36 9.32 -0.24
N VAL A 229 2.34 7.98 -0.13
CA VAL A 229 1.67 7.10 -1.09
C VAL A 229 0.19 7.41 -1.18
N LEU A 230 -0.47 7.61 -0.04
CA LEU A 230 -1.89 7.93 0.03
C LEU A 230 -2.21 9.28 -0.63
N MET A 231 -1.41 10.31 -0.37
CA MET A 231 -1.60 11.63 -1.00
C MET A 231 -1.42 11.57 -2.53
N LEU A 232 -0.39 10.87 -3.01
CA LEU A 232 -0.19 10.66 -4.46
C LEU A 232 -1.34 9.87 -5.10
N ASN A 233 -1.90 8.90 -4.38
CA ASN A 233 -3.05 8.12 -4.82
C ASN A 233 -4.32 8.96 -4.95
N ILE A 234 -4.63 9.78 -3.94
CA ILE A 234 -5.79 10.68 -3.93
C ILE A 234 -5.69 11.71 -5.07
N ALA A 235 -4.49 12.26 -5.31
CA ALA A 235 -4.25 13.20 -6.38
C ALA A 235 -4.19 12.54 -7.78
N GLY A 236 -4.14 11.20 -7.86
CA GLY A 236 -4.13 10.47 -9.13
C GLY A 236 -2.80 10.54 -9.90
N ILE A 237 -1.69 10.80 -9.21
CA ILE A 237 -0.39 11.15 -9.81
C ILE A 237 0.75 10.20 -9.40
N GLU A 238 0.40 9.01 -8.94
CA GLU A 238 1.35 8.01 -8.41
C GLU A 238 2.49 7.67 -9.39
N LYS A 239 2.22 7.72 -10.70
CA LYS A 239 3.25 7.50 -11.74
C LYS A 239 4.30 8.63 -11.78
N ARG A 240 3.87 9.88 -11.57
CA ARG A 240 4.77 11.04 -11.49
C ARG A 240 5.56 11.00 -10.19
N GLY A 241 4.93 10.52 -9.12
CA GLY A 241 5.59 10.30 -7.85
C GLY A 241 5.86 11.57 -7.05
N TYR A 242 5.36 12.74 -7.49
CA TYR A 242 5.42 14.02 -6.77
C TYR A 242 4.26 14.97 -7.05
N LEU A 243 3.84 15.69 -6.01
CA LEU A 243 2.84 16.76 -6.03
C LEU A 243 3.49 18.07 -6.46
N ASP A 244 2.86 18.76 -7.41
CA ASP A 244 3.13 20.16 -7.72
C ASP A 244 2.09 21.09 -7.08
N THR A 245 2.29 22.40 -7.19
CA THR A 245 1.39 23.39 -6.58
C THR A 245 -0.06 23.27 -7.11
N SER A 246 -0.26 22.89 -8.37
CA SER A 246 -1.61 22.73 -8.94
C SER A 246 -2.33 21.51 -8.38
N ASP A 247 -1.60 20.43 -8.08
CA ASP A 247 -2.20 19.26 -7.43
C ASP A 247 -2.63 19.58 -6.00
N ILE A 248 -1.81 20.34 -5.26
CA ILE A 248 -2.12 20.79 -3.90
C ILE A 248 -3.38 21.65 -3.92
N GLU A 249 -3.47 22.64 -4.82
CA GLU A 249 -4.66 23.49 -4.95
C GLU A 249 -5.95 22.71 -5.23
N LYS A 250 -5.84 21.55 -5.89
CA LYS A 250 -6.98 20.67 -6.23
C LYS A 250 -7.18 19.53 -5.22
N PHE A 251 -6.34 19.44 -4.20
CA PHE A 251 -6.37 18.31 -3.28
C PHE A 251 -7.67 18.33 -2.45
N PRO A 252 -8.42 17.21 -2.37
CA PRO A 252 -9.72 17.22 -1.71
C PRO A 252 -9.63 17.52 -0.21
N CYS A 253 -10.28 18.60 0.24
CA CYS A 253 -10.30 18.96 1.65
C CYS A 253 -10.78 17.85 2.60
N PRO A 254 -11.81 17.03 2.29
CA PRO A 254 -12.18 15.93 3.17
C PRO A 254 -11.04 14.93 3.38
N ALA A 255 -10.25 14.67 2.33
CA ALA A 255 -9.11 13.76 2.41
C ALA A 255 -7.96 14.35 3.23
N LEU A 256 -7.65 15.64 3.02
CA LEU A 256 -6.63 16.33 3.81
C LEU A 256 -6.99 16.36 5.29
N ARG A 257 -8.24 16.73 5.62
CA ARG A 257 -8.75 16.69 7.01
C ARG A 257 -8.69 15.30 7.61
N ALA A 258 -9.00 14.25 6.84
CA ALA A 258 -8.95 12.89 7.33
C ALA A 258 -7.51 12.43 7.67
N ILE A 259 -6.55 12.75 6.80
CA ILE A 259 -5.13 12.50 7.05
C ILE A 259 -4.67 13.25 8.30
N ASP A 260 -4.98 14.54 8.40
CA ASP A 260 -4.58 15.37 9.54
C ASP A 260 -5.15 14.85 10.87
N LYS A 261 -6.45 14.53 10.90
CA LYS A 261 -7.10 13.95 12.09
C LYS A 261 -6.42 12.66 12.56
N LEU A 262 -5.97 11.80 11.66
CA LEU A 262 -5.23 10.59 12.03
C LEU A 262 -3.89 10.93 12.70
N TRP A 263 -3.13 11.86 12.12
CA TRP A 263 -1.86 12.32 12.69
C TRP A 263 -2.06 12.92 14.09
N VAL A 264 -2.99 13.87 14.23
CA VAL A 264 -3.28 14.55 15.50
C VAL A 264 -3.74 13.56 16.56
N LYS A 265 -4.70 12.68 16.22
CA LYS A 265 -5.28 11.69 17.15
C LYS A 265 -4.23 10.74 17.72
N HIS A 266 -3.40 10.13 16.87
CA HIS A 266 -2.46 9.09 17.30
C HIS A 266 -1.17 9.65 17.90
N SER A 267 -0.86 10.92 17.65
CA SER A 267 0.33 11.60 18.19
C SER A 267 0.05 12.45 19.43
N GLU A 268 -1.15 12.34 20.01
CA GLU A 268 -1.57 13.15 21.18
C GLU A 268 -1.47 14.66 20.89
N GLY A 269 -1.82 15.07 19.66
CA GLY A 269 -1.78 16.45 19.20
C GLY A 269 -0.41 16.97 18.77
N LYS A 270 0.62 16.11 18.74
CA LYS A 270 2.00 16.53 18.46
C LYS A 270 2.33 16.65 16.98
N PHE A 271 1.74 15.81 16.14
CA PHE A 271 1.98 15.74 14.70
C PHE A 271 0.71 16.03 13.92
N GLY A 272 0.85 16.55 12.71
CA GLY A 272 -0.27 16.95 11.86
C GLY A 272 0.07 18.16 10.99
N PHE A 273 -0.64 18.28 9.88
CA PHE A 273 -0.60 19.44 9.00
C PHE A 273 -1.23 20.68 9.67
N SER A 274 -2.28 20.50 10.46
CA SER A 274 -2.85 21.55 11.32
C SER A 274 -1.81 22.05 12.33
N VAL A 275 -1.08 21.14 12.99
CA VAL A 275 0.00 21.48 13.92
C VAL A 275 1.13 22.24 13.22
N GLN A 276 1.55 21.79 12.04
CA GLN A 276 2.57 22.48 11.23
C GLN A 276 2.15 23.90 10.85
N LYS A 277 0.88 24.06 10.43
CA LYS A 277 0.29 25.35 10.06
C LYS A 277 0.20 26.28 11.28
N ASP A 278 -0.26 25.79 12.44
CA ASP A 278 -0.35 26.59 13.67
C ASP A 278 1.04 27.06 14.15
N ILE A 279 2.07 26.23 14.00
CA ILE A 279 3.45 26.64 14.28
C ILE A 279 3.90 27.73 13.32
N LEU A 280 3.57 27.64 12.02
CA LEU A 280 3.89 28.68 11.05
C LEU A 280 3.19 30.00 11.38
N ASP A 281 1.91 29.95 11.71
CA ASP A 281 1.14 31.11 12.13
C ASP A 281 1.74 31.74 13.40
N SER A 282 2.27 30.95 14.34
CA SER A 282 2.90 31.46 15.56
C SER A 282 4.22 32.22 15.34
N VAL A 283 4.93 31.94 14.24
CA VAL A 283 6.20 32.61 13.90
C VAL A 283 6.05 33.63 12.77
N SER A 284 4.87 33.69 12.14
CA SER A 284 4.57 34.62 11.05
C SER A 284 4.18 36.00 11.57
N LYS A 285 4.62 37.05 10.85
CA LYS A 285 4.16 38.43 11.08
C LYS A 285 2.74 38.67 10.55
N GLN A 286 2.25 37.79 9.66
CA GLN A 286 0.91 37.83 9.07
C GLN A 286 0.30 36.43 9.09
N PRO A 287 -0.21 35.95 10.25
CA PRO A 287 -0.88 34.66 10.35
C PRO A 287 -2.03 34.54 9.34
N GLY A 288 -2.20 33.37 8.73
CA GLY A 288 -3.22 33.12 7.71
C GLY A 288 -2.93 33.66 6.30
N HIS A 289 -1.79 34.35 6.08
CA HIS A 289 -1.37 34.85 4.78
C HIS A 289 -0.05 34.20 4.33
N TYR A 290 -0.14 33.16 3.50
CA TYR A 290 1.02 32.31 3.17
C TYR A 290 1.71 32.65 1.84
N ASP A 291 1.16 33.53 1.00
CA ASP A 291 1.70 33.78 -0.35
C ASP A 291 3.10 34.43 -0.33
N ASN A 292 3.41 35.21 0.72
CA ASN A 292 4.62 36.03 0.82
C ASN A 292 5.40 35.81 2.14
N ILE A 293 5.59 34.55 2.55
CA ILE A 293 6.42 34.23 3.72
C ILE A 293 7.90 34.50 3.38
N ASN A 294 8.54 35.35 4.19
CA ASN A 294 9.95 35.71 4.04
C ASN A 294 10.89 34.60 4.55
N GLU A 295 12.17 34.67 4.16
CA GLU A 295 13.17 33.65 4.51
C GLU A 295 13.39 33.50 6.02
N GLU A 296 13.33 34.60 6.77
CA GLU A 296 13.45 34.59 8.24
C GLU A 296 12.34 33.76 8.89
N THR A 297 11.08 33.98 8.49
CA THR A 297 9.92 33.25 8.99
C THR A 297 10.02 31.77 8.62
N TRP A 298 10.45 31.47 7.38
CA TRP A 298 10.67 30.09 6.95
C TRP A 298 11.76 29.39 7.76
N GLY A 299 12.91 30.05 7.97
CA GLY A 299 14.00 29.51 8.78
C GLY A 299 13.57 29.24 10.22
N ASN A 300 12.81 30.17 10.82
CA ASN A 300 12.23 30.00 12.15
C ASN A 300 11.24 28.83 12.21
N TRP A 301 10.37 28.70 11.21
CA TRP A 301 9.43 27.58 11.14
C TRP A 301 10.15 26.23 10.99
N VAL A 302 11.07 26.11 10.03
CA VAL A 302 11.90 24.90 9.81
C VAL A 302 12.64 24.51 11.08
N SER A 303 13.16 25.49 11.82
CA SER A 303 13.78 25.29 13.13
C SER A 303 12.78 24.70 14.15
N ARG A 304 11.60 25.30 14.27
CA ARG A 304 10.56 24.89 15.24
C ARG A 304 10.00 23.49 14.98
N VAL A 305 9.84 23.09 13.73
CA VAL A 305 9.41 21.72 13.38
C VAL A 305 10.58 20.72 13.35
N GLY A 306 11.81 21.17 13.60
CA GLY A 306 13.00 20.32 13.69
C GLY A 306 13.52 19.79 12.34
N TRP A 307 13.39 20.55 11.25
CA TRP A 307 13.77 20.15 9.88
C TRP A 307 15.12 20.71 9.41
N GLN A 308 16.03 20.99 10.34
CA GLN A 308 17.34 21.60 10.06
C GLN A 308 18.38 20.63 9.46
N GLY A 309 18.07 19.34 9.30
CA GLY A 309 18.99 18.32 8.77
C GLY A 309 18.28 17.27 7.92
N SER A 310 19.03 16.37 7.29
CA SER A 310 18.49 15.30 6.42
C SER A 310 17.75 14.21 7.19
N ASP A 311 18.19 13.95 8.43
CA ASP A 311 17.64 12.87 9.24
C ASP A 311 16.29 13.26 9.83
N THR A 312 15.36 12.32 9.81
CA THR A 312 14.01 12.50 10.36
C THR A 312 13.91 11.75 11.67
N ASN A 313 13.51 12.44 12.73
CA ASN A 313 13.32 11.84 14.04
C ASN A 313 11.91 11.25 14.13
N TYR A 314 11.82 9.93 14.07
CA TYR A 314 10.55 9.20 14.17
C TYR A 314 10.16 8.85 15.61
N ASN A 315 10.85 9.38 16.63
CA ASN A 315 10.52 9.17 18.03
C ASN A 315 9.49 10.21 18.49
N LEU A 316 8.26 9.75 18.79
CA LEU A 316 7.17 10.61 19.26
C LEU A 316 7.56 11.52 20.43
N ASN A 317 8.35 11.03 21.39
CA ASN A 317 8.69 11.78 22.60
C ASN A 317 9.79 12.81 22.36
N GLN A 318 10.69 12.56 21.40
CA GLN A 318 11.88 13.38 21.17
C GLN A 318 11.76 14.33 19.97
N ALA A 319 10.91 14.01 19.00
CA ALA A 319 10.69 14.89 17.86
C ALA A 319 9.97 16.18 18.30
N GLU A 320 10.15 17.27 17.57
CA GLU A 320 9.44 18.52 17.83
C GLU A 320 7.96 18.44 17.43
N PRO A 321 7.07 19.29 17.99
CA PRO A 321 5.73 19.47 17.46
C PRO A 321 5.75 19.82 15.95
N GLY A 322 4.82 19.26 15.18
CA GLY A 322 4.75 19.44 13.74
C GLY A 322 5.85 18.73 12.94
N HIS A 323 6.75 17.96 13.57
CA HIS A 323 7.86 17.30 12.85
C HIS A 323 7.38 16.31 11.78
N LEU A 324 6.21 15.70 11.96
CA LEU A 324 5.58 14.79 11.02
C LEU A 324 4.14 15.24 10.70
N PRO A 325 3.59 14.85 9.54
CA PRO A 325 4.26 14.17 8.41
C PRO A 325 5.33 15.06 7.75
N ARG A 326 6.43 14.45 7.28
CA ARG A 326 7.56 15.14 6.64
C ARG A 326 7.80 14.66 5.22
N LYS A 327 7.71 13.34 4.99
CA LYS A 327 7.78 12.78 3.65
C LYS A 327 6.50 13.11 2.93
N GLU A 328 6.50 14.27 2.30
CA GLU A 328 5.78 14.43 1.07
C GLU A 328 6.57 13.62 0.04
N GLY A 329 5.93 12.78 -0.76
CA GLY A 329 6.60 12.11 -1.88
C GLY A 329 6.97 13.15 -2.93
N VAL A 330 7.83 14.11 -2.62
CA VAL A 330 8.07 15.30 -3.43
C VAL A 330 9.56 15.60 -3.36
N ASP A 331 10.24 15.40 -4.48
CA ASP A 331 11.54 15.99 -4.72
C ASP A 331 11.35 17.51 -4.70
N MET A 332 11.56 18.13 -3.53
CA MET A 332 11.28 19.55 -3.31
C MET A 332 12.40 20.41 -3.91
N GLY A 333 12.47 20.47 -5.24
CA GLY A 333 13.27 21.47 -5.99
C GLY A 333 12.83 22.92 -5.80
N GLY A 334 11.93 23.19 -4.83
CA GLY A 334 11.35 24.51 -4.56
C GLY A 334 10.56 24.54 -3.25
N PHE A 335 11.19 24.10 -2.14
CA PHE A 335 10.63 24.02 -0.78
C PHE A 335 9.68 25.20 -0.45
N GLY A 336 10.10 26.44 -0.73
CA GLY A 336 9.31 27.63 -0.40
C GLY A 336 8.01 27.83 -1.20
N ARG A 337 7.82 27.26 -2.40
CA ARG A 337 6.57 27.48 -3.18
C ARG A 337 5.49 26.45 -2.87
N LEU A 338 5.89 25.18 -2.75
CA LEU A 338 4.97 24.09 -2.46
C LEU A 338 4.35 24.22 -1.07
N TRP A 339 5.16 24.52 -0.05
CA TRP A 339 4.68 24.72 1.32
C TRP A 339 3.71 25.90 1.44
N ARG A 340 3.90 26.98 0.66
CA ARG A 340 2.92 28.09 0.62
C ARG A 340 1.56 27.62 0.13
N GLY A 341 1.54 26.91 -1.01
CA GLY A 341 0.32 26.32 -1.55
C GLY A 341 -0.33 25.36 -0.56
N PHE A 342 0.47 24.57 0.15
CA PHE A 342 0.00 23.61 1.13
C PHE A 342 -0.64 24.28 2.36
N PHE A 343 -0.04 25.33 2.91
CA PHE A 343 -0.63 26.07 4.04
C PHE A 343 -1.85 26.88 3.62
N SER A 344 -1.86 27.48 2.42
CA SER A 344 -3.05 28.11 1.85
C SER A 344 -4.20 27.11 1.70
N LEU A 345 -3.92 25.90 1.22
CA LEU A 345 -4.90 24.81 1.17
C LEU A 345 -5.35 24.42 2.58
N SER A 346 -4.42 24.26 3.52
CA SER A 346 -4.74 23.86 4.90
C SER A 346 -5.70 24.85 5.56
N ALA A 347 -5.46 26.15 5.41
CA ALA A 347 -6.38 27.19 5.89
C ALA A 347 -7.73 27.16 5.16
N THR A 348 -7.73 26.99 3.83
CA THR A 348 -8.96 26.88 3.02
C THR A 348 -9.82 25.68 3.46
N CYS A 349 -9.17 24.55 3.73
CA CYS A 349 -9.79 23.32 4.18
C CYS A 349 -10.18 23.33 5.67
N ARG A 350 -9.84 24.42 6.39
CA ARG A 350 -10.10 24.62 7.82
C ARG A 350 -9.49 23.53 8.69
N LEU A 351 -8.22 23.23 8.41
CA LEU A 351 -7.38 22.44 9.30
C LEU A 351 -7.04 23.24 10.56
#